data_AF-A0A151AI76-F1
#
_entry.id   AF-A0A151AI76-F1
#
_cell.length_a   1.000
_cell.length_b   1.000
_cell.length_c   1.000
_cell.angle_alpha   90.00
_cell.angle_beta   90.00
_cell.angle_gamma   90.00
#
_symmetry.space_group_name_H-M   'P 1'
#
loop_
_entity.id
_entity.type
_entity.pdbx_description
1 polymer ?
#
loop_
_entity_poly.entity_id
_entity_poly.type
_entity_poly.pdbx_seq_one_letter_code
_entity_poly.pdbx_strand_id
1 'polypeptide(L)'
;MKSKTLMSCIVAGTLLFSSSIALATTAEGMHKDAQIVEDVRLISAPVQKMEQSHFKSYTGIIKSIEDYKGIEDSKIVEVEDNQGGIANFIISKDTYFINNNKLEIGVKITGYYDATRPMIMIYPPQYPVEAVVVGDIKESVKVDLFDENLISVDNQLKIKVTNDVEVVTRDGEKYEGELKNKNLLVIYDIATKSIPAQTKPIKVVVLDKESKMDNNNDAENKNMKNEEVVKLLLRMITAIIK
;
A
#
# COMPACT_ATOMS: atom_id res chain seq x y z
N MET A 1 17.77 8.48 -64.77
CA MET A 1 18.96 9.38 -64.63
C MET A 1 20.19 8.56 -64.25
N LYS A 2 21.39 9.15 -64.24
CA LYS A 2 22.66 8.44 -63.95
C LYS A 2 22.77 8.06 -62.47
N SER A 3 23.36 6.90 -62.17
CA SER A 3 23.86 6.53 -60.84
C SER A 3 25.32 6.05 -60.94
N LYS A 4 26.18 6.59 -60.07
CA LYS A 4 27.59 6.22 -59.77
C LYS A 4 27.92 6.82 -58.38
N THR A 5 28.77 6.27 -57.52
CA THR A 5 29.50 4.97 -57.55
C THR A 5 29.09 4.19 -56.27
N LEU A 6 29.83 3.50 -55.39
CA LEU A 6 31.21 2.98 -55.15
C LEU A 6 30.92 1.75 -54.23
N MET A 7 31.41 0.51 -54.40
CA MET A 7 32.81 0.01 -54.44
C MET A 7 33.59 0.44 -53.17
N SER A 8 34.19 -0.44 -52.34
CA SER A 8 34.66 -1.82 -52.58
C SER A 8 34.53 -2.77 -51.37
N CYS A 9 34.81 -4.05 -51.65
CA CYS A 9 34.76 -5.28 -50.85
C CYS A 9 35.51 -5.31 -49.50
N ILE A 10 35.25 -6.38 -48.70
CA ILE A 10 36.30 -7.36 -48.29
C ILE A 10 35.70 -8.71 -47.81
N VAL A 11 36.26 -9.81 -48.36
CA VAL A 11 36.44 -11.21 -47.87
C VAL A 11 35.56 -11.66 -46.67
N ALA A 12 34.60 -12.60 -46.74
CA ALA A 12 34.53 -13.98 -47.27
C ALA A 12 35.22 -15.07 -46.38
N GLY A 13 34.50 -16.14 -46.01
CA GLY A 13 35.07 -17.16 -45.11
C GLY A 13 34.11 -18.20 -44.52
N THR A 14 33.15 -18.73 -45.28
CA THR A 14 32.30 -19.86 -44.86
C THR A 14 33.03 -21.19 -44.97
N LEU A 15 32.85 -22.11 -44.02
CA LEU A 15 32.71 -23.55 -44.28
C LEU A 15 32.15 -24.30 -43.05
N LEU A 16 31.11 -25.09 -43.27
CA LEU A 16 30.59 -26.07 -42.30
C LEU A 16 31.16 -27.44 -42.68
N PHE A 17 31.60 -28.23 -41.70
CA PHE A 17 31.54 -29.70 -41.79
C PHE A 17 31.38 -30.34 -40.42
N SER A 18 30.50 -31.34 -40.35
CA SER A 18 30.19 -32.13 -39.17
C SER A 18 30.62 -33.57 -39.35
N SER A 19 31.30 -34.16 -38.37
CA SER A 19 31.37 -35.62 -38.20
C SER A 19 31.70 -35.98 -36.76
N SER A 20 31.15 -37.09 -36.29
CA SER A 20 31.35 -37.61 -34.94
C SER A 20 32.11 -38.92 -35.01
N ILE A 21 33.17 -39.08 -34.21
CA ILE A 21 33.77 -40.37 -33.88
C ILE A 21 34.03 -40.39 -32.38
N ALA A 22 33.64 -41.48 -31.73
CA ALA A 22 34.00 -41.77 -30.35
C ALA A 22 34.37 -43.26 -30.24
N LEU A 23 35.50 -43.56 -29.60
CA LEU A 23 35.64 -44.71 -28.71
C LEU A 23 36.88 -44.54 -27.82
N ALA A 24 36.93 -45.31 -26.72
CA ALA A 24 37.94 -45.16 -25.68
C ALA A 24 39.13 -46.12 -25.84
N THR A 25 40.28 -45.71 -25.34
CA THR A 25 41.38 -46.58 -24.89
C THR A 25 41.92 -46.07 -23.56
N THR A 26 42.51 -46.97 -22.76
CA THR A 26 43.03 -46.69 -21.42
C THR A 26 44.56 -46.74 -21.41
N ALA A 27 45.23 -45.69 -20.93
CA ALA A 27 46.54 -45.78 -20.28
C ALA A 27 46.92 -44.49 -19.54
N GLU A 28 47.63 -44.67 -18.43
CA GLU A 28 48.12 -43.67 -17.49
C GLU A 28 49.07 -42.64 -18.12
N GLY A 29 49.00 -41.38 -17.68
CA GLY A 29 49.93 -40.32 -18.10
C GLY A 29 49.72 -39.01 -17.34
N MET A 30 50.58 -38.72 -16.37
CA MET A 30 50.50 -37.49 -15.56
C MET A 30 50.94 -36.26 -16.35
N HIS A 31 50.17 -35.18 -16.32
CA HIS A 31 50.74 -33.83 -16.19
C HIS A 31 49.76 -32.88 -15.49
N LYS A 32 50.27 -31.78 -14.92
CA LYS A 32 49.53 -30.90 -14.02
C LYS A 32 48.74 -29.82 -14.78
N ASP A 33 47.46 -29.68 -14.45
CA ASP A 33 46.75 -28.41 -14.55
C ASP A 33 46.30 -27.96 -13.15
N ALA A 34 46.38 -26.65 -12.90
CA ALA A 34 46.00 -26.08 -11.61
C ALA A 34 44.49 -25.83 -11.57
N GLN A 35 43.79 -26.48 -10.62
CA GLN A 35 42.42 -26.12 -10.32
C GLN A 35 42.38 -24.72 -9.69
N ILE A 36 41.96 -23.72 -10.48
CA ILE A 36 41.36 -22.52 -9.92
C ILE A 36 40.01 -22.95 -9.35
N VAL A 37 40.01 -23.32 -8.07
CA VAL A 37 38.79 -23.40 -7.28
C VAL A 37 38.34 -21.95 -7.08
N GLU A 38 37.36 -21.51 -7.87
CA GLU A 38 36.61 -20.31 -7.49
C GLU A 38 35.96 -20.58 -6.14
N ASP A 39 36.38 -19.84 -5.12
CA ASP A 39 35.72 -19.75 -3.82
C ASP A 39 34.38 -19.03 -4.04
N VAL A 40 33.40 -19.76 -4.59
CA VAL A 40 32.02 -19.29 -4.81
C VAL A 40 31.37 -19.15 -3.44
N ARG A 41 31.69 -18.04 -2.78
CA ARG A 41 31.08 -17.61 -1.52
C ARG A 41 29.61 -17.36 -1.78
N LEU A 42 28.80 -18.38 -1.50
CA LEU A 42 27.37 -18.26 -1.31
C LEU A 42 27.11 -17.08 -0.38
N ILE A 43 26.58 -15.98 -0.94
CA ILE A 43 26.22 -14.79 -0.19
C ILE A 43 24.97 -15.11 0.61
N SER A 44 25.14 -15.82 1.72
CA SER A 44 24.10 -16.17 2.70
C SER A 44 23.67 -14.98 3.54
N ALA A 45 23.62 -13.80 2.93
CA ALA A 45 22.90 -12.68 3.48
C ALA A 45 21.43 -13.12 3.66
N PRO A 46 20.84 -12.94 4.86
CA PRO A 46 19.42 -13.21 5.02
C PRO A 46 18.67 -12.31 4.06
N VAL A 47 17.89 -12.89 3.15
CA VAL A 47 17.00 -12.13 2.26
C VAL A 47 16.05 -11.36 3.18
N GLN A 48 16.26 -10.05 3.26
CA GLN A 48 15.37 -9.17 4.00
C GLN A 48 14.01 -9.24 3.31
N LYS A 49 13.09 -9.98 3.94
CA LYS A 49 11.69 -10.08 3.53
C LYS A 49 11.05 -8.72 3.79
N MET A 50 11.27 -7.78 2.86
CA MET A 50 10.54 -6.53 2.79
C MET A 50 9.05 -6.90 2.73
N GLU A 51 8.28 -6.39 3.69
CA GLU A 51 6.86 -6.68 3.75
C GLU A 51 6.16 -5.88 2.65
N GLN A 52 4.93 -6.27 2.29
CA GLN A 52 4.19 -5.55 1.26
C GLN A 52 3.40 -4.41 1.91
N SER A 53 3.41 -3.24 1.27
CA SER A 53 2.57 -2.10 1.63
C SER A 53 1.13 -2.57 1.88
N HIS A 54 0.61 -2.28 3.07
CA HIS A 54 -0.75 -2.67 3.45
C HIS A 54 -1.78 -2.00 2.54
N PHE A 55 -1.45 -0.80 2.07
CA PHE A 55 -2.26 -0.05 1.11
C PHE A 55 -1.75 -0.23 -0.31
N LYS A 56 -2.68 -0.30 -1.25
CA LYS A 56 -2.43 -0.29 -2.69
C LYS A 56 -3.22 0.83 -3.33
N SER A 57 -2.86 1.18 -4.56
CA SER A 57 -3.62 2.15 -5.36
C SER A 57 -4.08 1.54 -6.68
N TYR A 58 -5.12 2.15 -7.24
CA TYR A 58 -5.52 1.97 -8.62
C TYR A 58 -5.72 3.36 -9.24
N THR A 59 -5.37 3.52 -10.53
CA THR A 59 -5.40 4.80 -11.23
C THR A 59 -6.00 4.63 -12.61
N GLY A 60 -6.97 5.48 -12.95
CA GLY A 60 -7.61 5.47 -14.26
C GLY A 60 -8.45 6.72 -14.49
N ILE A 61 -9.33 6.68 -15.48
CA ILE A 61 -10.25 7.76 -15.85
C ILE A 61 -11.65 7.43 -15.33
N ILE A 62 -12.31 8.39 -14.68
CA ILE A 62 -13.70 8.27 -14.22
C ILE A 62 -14.63 8.09 -15.43
N LYS A 63 -15.41 7.00 -15.46
CA LYS A 63 -16.40 6.69 -16.50
C LYS A 63 -17.85 6.89 -16.04
N SER A 64 -18.17 6.54 -14.80
CA SER A 64 -19.47 6.81 -14.17
C SER A 64 -19.31 7.30 -12.73
N ILE A 65 -20.35 7.96 -12.21
CA ILE A 65 -20.47 8.37 -10.81
C ILE A 65 -21.94 8.14 -10.42
N GLU A 66 -22.20 7.17 -9.55
CA GLU A 66 -23.54 6.79 -9.11
C GLU A 66 -23.64 6.72 -7.58
N ASP A 67 -24.85 6.78 -7.02
CA ASP A 67 -25.06 6.65 -5.58
C ASP A 67 -25.05 5.18 -5.14
N TYR A 68 -24.19 4.84 -4.18
CA TYR A 68 -23.94 3.47 -3.77
C TYR A 68 -24.92 3.00 -2.70
N LYS A 69 -25.93 2.23 -3.11
CA LYS A 69 -27.03 1.74 -2.24
C LYS A 69 -26.59 0.82 -1.08
N GLY A 70 -25.32 0.43 -1.00
CA GLY A 70 -24.78 -0.41 0.07
C GLY A 70 -24.32 0.35 1.33
N ILE A 71 -24.05 1.65 1.23
CA ILE A 71 -23.60 2.50 2.36
C ILE A 71 -24.23 3.89 2.19
N GLU A 72 -24.74 4.46 3.29
CA GLU A 72 -25.30 5.82 3.31
C GLU A 72 -24.25 6.88 2.89
N ASP A 73 -24.71 7.96 2.23
CA ASP A 73 -23.90 9.08 1.70
C ASP A 73 -22.65 8.66 0.89
N SER A 74 -22.70 7.50 0.25
CA SER A 74 -21.58 6.92 -0.49
C SER A 74 -21.86 6.82 -1.98
N LYS A 75 -20.79 6.83 -2.78
CA LYS A 75 -20.82 6.77 -4.25
C LYS A 75 -20.00 5.62 -4.78
N ILE A 76 -20.46 5.03 -5.88
CA ILE A 76 -19.72 4.08 -6.69
C ILE A 76 -19.24 4.80 -7.94
N VAL A 77 -17.94 4.71 -8.20
CA VAL A 77 -17.28 5.41 -9.31
C VAL A 77 -16.57 4.38 -10.17
N GLU A 78 -17.02 4.21 -11.41
CA GLU A 78 -16.34 3.33 -12.37
C GLU A 78 -15.08 4.04 -12.89
N VAL A 79 -13.96 3.34 -12.85
CA VAL A 79 -12.63 3.84 -13.20
C VAL A 79 -11.97 2.85 -14.18
N GLU A 80 -11.57 3.35 -15.35
CA GLU A 80 -10.89 2.56 -16.38
C GLU A 80 -9.42 2.98 -16.52
N ASP A 81 -8.49 2.03 -16.44
CA ASP A 81 -7.06 2.28 -16.64
C ASP A 81 -6.66 2.40 -18.12
N ASN A 82 -5.40 2.73 -18.38
CA ASN A 82 -4.87 2.91 -19.73
C ASN A 82 -4.67 1.60 -20.53
N GLN A 83 -5.02 0.45 -19.96
CA GLN A 83 -5.02 -0.87 -20.61
C GLN A 83 -6.44 -1.40 -20.84
N GLY A 84 -7.48 -0.66 -20.42
CA GLY A 84 -8.87 -1.09 -20.50
C GLY A 84 -9.29 -2.02 -19.36
N GLY A 85 -8.50 -2.12 -18.28
CA GLY A 85 -8.97 -2.67 -17.02
C GLY A 85 -10.01 -1.73 -16.40
N ILE A 86 -11.01 -2.29 -15.70
CA ILE A 86 -12.09 -1.55 -15.05
C ILE A 86 -12.15 -1.95 -13.59
N ALA A 87 -12.28 -0.97 -12.70
CA ALA A 87 -12.57 -1.17 -11.28
C ALA A 87 -13.58 -0.14 -10.77
N ASN A 88 -14.28 -0.48 -9.69
CA ASN A 88 -15.25 0.39 -9.03
C ASN A 88 -14.69 0.89 -7.70
N PHE A 89 -14.59 2.21 -7.51
CA PHE A 89 -14.27 2.78 -6.20
C PHE A 89 -15.54 3.00 -5.40
N ILE A 90 -15.58 2.49 -4.18
CA ILE A 90 -16.60 2.84 -3.20
C ILE A 90 -16.05 4.01 -2.38
N ILE A 91 -16.50 5.21 -2.72
CA ILE A 91 -16.15 6.46 -2.04
C ILE A 91 -17.23 6.71 -1.00
N SER A 92 -16.85 6.83 0.27
CA SER A 92 -17.76 7.10 1.38
C SER A 92 -17.46 8.44 2.03
N LYS A 93 -18.29 8.87 2.99
CA LYS A 93 -17.98 10.02 3.84
C LYS A 93 -16.66 9.89 4.63
N ASP A 94 -16.18 8.66 4.85
CA ASP A 94 -14.91 8.37 5.54
C ASP A 94 -13.70 8.38 4.57
N THR A 95 -13.90 8.63 3.27
CA THR A 95 -12.83 8.63 2.25
C THR A 95 -12.17 10.01 2.18
N TYR A 96 -10.86 10.08 2.44
CA TYR A 96 -10.12 11.34 2.43
C TYR A 96 -9.84 11.88 1.02
N PHE A 97 -10.27 13.11 0.74
CA PHE A 97 -9.92 13.80 -0.50
C PHE A 97 -8.59 14.55 -0.33
N ILE A 98 -7.56 14.09 -1.05
CA ILE A 98 -6.18 14.62 -0.98
C ILE A 98 -6.10 16.03 -1.60
N ASN A 99 -7.00 16.34 -2.53
CA ASN A 99 -7.13 17.65 -3.15
C ASN A 99 -8.61 18.03 -3.32
N ASN A 100 -8.90 19.34 -3.34
CA ASN A 100 -10.26 19.89 -3.36
C ASN A 100 -10.93 19.82 -4.75
N ASN A 101 -10.52 18.86 -5.59
CA ASN A 101 -11.03 18.67 -6.95
C ASN A 101 -12.30 17.81 -6.92
N LYS A 102 -13.28 18.18 -7.75
CA LYS A 102 -14.56 17.45 -7.84
C LYS A 102 -14.42 16.17 -8.66
N LEU A 103 -15.19 15.15 -8.28
CA LEU A 103 -15.39 13.96 -9.11
C LEU A 103 -16.16 14.35 -10.38
N GLU A 104 -15.52 14.25 -11.53
CA GLU A 104 -16.08 14.63 -12.83
C GLU A 104 -15.70 13.56 -13.88
N ILE A 105 -16.66 13.18 -14.74
CA ILE A 105 -16.46 12.13 -15.75
C ILE A 105 -15.42 12.59 -16.78
N GLY A 106 -14.50 11.69 -17.14
CA GLY A 106 -13.36 11.98 -18.01
C GLY A 106 -12.12 12.52 -17.28
N VAL A 107 -12.21 12.82 -15.99
CA VAL A 107 -11.05 13.23 -15.16
C VAL A 107 -10.33 11.99 -14.62
N LYS A 108 -9.01 12.08 -14.49
CA LYS A 108 -8.19 11.03 -13.86
C LYS A 108 -8.48 10.94 -12.36
N ILE A 109 -8.45 9.73 -11.80
CA ILE A 109 -8.53 9.51 -10.36
C ILE A 109 -7.53 8.44 -9.93
N THR A 110 -6.91 8.64 -8.78
CA THR A 110 -6.13 7.61 -8.07
C THR A 110 -6.81 7.33 -6.74
N GLY A 111 -7.28 6.11 -6.55
CA GLY A 111 -7.87 5.64 -5.29
C GLY A 111 -6.88 4.77 -4.52
N TYR A 112 -6.68 5.08 -3.24
CA TYR A 112 -5.89 4.30 -2.31
C TYR A 112 -6.81 3.45 -1.44
N TYR A 113 -6.57 2.14 -1.37
CA TYR A 113 -7.36 1.20 -0.58
C TYR A 113 -6.46 0.32 0.28
N ASP A 114 -6.97 -0.03 1.46
CA ASP A 114 -6.36 -1.02 2.35
C ASP A 114 -6.55 -2.42 1.76
N ALA A 115 -5.43 -3.06 1.39
CA ALA A 115 -5.37 -4.38 0.78
C ALA A 115 -5.27 -5.53 1.80
N THR A 116 -5.26 -5.23 3.10
CA THR A 116 -5.35 -6.23 4.18
C THR A 116 -6.80 -6.64 4.49
N ARG A 117 -7.78 -5.81 4.09
CA ARG A 117 -9.21 -6.02 4.35
C ARG A 117 -9.90 -6.88 3.27
N PRO A 118 -10.97 -7.61 3.62
CA PRO A 118 -11.85 -8.26 2.64
C PRO A 118 -12.47 -7.25 1.66
N MET A 119 -12.52 -7.59 0.38
CA MET A 119 -13.11 -6.77 -0.69
C MET A 119 -13.74 -7.63 -1.79
N ILE A 120 -14.67 -7.06 -2.55
CA ILE A 120 -15.44 -7.79 -3.57
C ILE A 120 -14.65 -7.83 -4.88
N MET A 121 -13.97 -8.95 -5.13
CA MET A 121 -13.20 -9.21 -6.36
C MET A 121 -14.05 -9.77 -7.52
N ILE A 122 -15.38 -9.69 -7.43
CA ILE A 122 -16.27 -10.01 -8.57
C ILE A 122 -16.12 -8.88 -9.60
N TYR A 123 -15.96 -9.22 -10.87
CA TYR A 123 -15.66 -8.25 -11.92
C TYR A 123 -16.84 -7.29 -12.22
N PRO A 124 -16.60 -5.96 -12.36
CA PRO A 124 -15.35 -5.26 -12.06
C PRO A 124 -15.13 -5.12 -10.54
N PRO A 125 -13.90 -5.36 -10.04
CA PRO A 125 -13.60 -5.40 -8.60
C PRO A 125 -13.96 -4.09 -7.90
N GLN A 126 -14.48 -4.20 -6.68
CA GLN A 126 -14.94 -3.06 -5.88
C GLN A 126 -13.95 -2.78 -4.75
N TYR A 127 -13.32 -1.61 -4.79
CA TYR A 127 -12.33 -1.14 -3.81
C TYR A 127 -12.95 -0.10 -2.87
N PRO A 128 -13.11 -0.39 -1.57
CA PRO A 128 -13.39 0.61 -0.55
C PRO A 128 -12.15 1.49 -0.36
N VAL A 129 -12.20 2.71 -0.90
CA VAL A 129 -11.05 3.62 -0.92
C VAL A 129 -11.01 4.48 0.33
N GLU A 130 -9.84 4.52 0.97
CA GLU A 130 -9.56 5.29 2.18
C GLU A 130 -9.11 6.71 1.85
N ALA A 131 -8.51 6.91 0.67
CA ALA A 131 -8.20 8.24 0.16
C ALA A 131 -8.24 8.30 -1.38
N VAL A 132 -8.47 9.49 -1.94
CA VAL A 132 -8.51 9.74 -3.39
C VAL A 132 -7.75 11.01 -3.78
N VAL A 133 -7.04 10.96 -4.92
CA VAL A 133 -6.57 12.13 -5.68
C VAL A 133 -7.42 12.25 -6.93
N VAL A 134 -7.99 13.42 -7.21
CA VAL A 134 -8.71 13.69 -8.46
C VAL A 134 -7.90 14.63 -9.34
N GLY A 135 -7.55 14.18 -10.55
CA GLY A 135 -6.66 14.86 -11.49
C GLY A 135 -5.18 14.52 -11.27
N ASP A 136 -4.33 15.54 -11.29
CA ASP A 136 -2.88 15.46 -11.08
C ASP A 136 -2.45 16.38 -9.93
N ILE A 137 -1.42 15.94 -9.20
CA ILE A 137 -0.72 16.68 -8.14
C ILE A 137 0.79 16.60 -8.41
N LYS A 138 1.58 17.52 -7.82
CA LYS A 138 3.06 17.52 -7.98
C LYS A 138 3.73 16.72 -6.88
N GLU A 139 3.04 16.62 -5.75
CA GLU A 139 3.45 16.02 -4.51
C GLU A 139 3.31 14.49 -4.61
N SER A 140 4.26 13.78 -4.01
CA SER A 140 4.15 12.34 -3.80
C SER A 140 3.24 12.05 -2.62
N VAL A 141 2.44 10.97 -2.75
CA VAL A 141 1.57 10.47 -1.68
C VAL A 141 1.92 9.03 -1.38
N LYS A 142 2.28 8.77 -0.12
CA LYS A 142 2.43 7.41 0.43
C LYS A 142 1.34 7.20 1.48
N VAL A 143 0.53 6.17 1.28
CA VAL A 143 -0.41 5.66 2.29
C VAL A 143 0.14 4.33 2.77
N ASP A 144 0.25 4.13 4.08
CA ASP A 144 0.60 2.84 4.67
C ASP A 144 0.37 2.78 6.19
N LEU A 145 0.59 1.61 6.80
CA LEU A 145 0.91 1.50 8.22
C LEU A 145 2.35 1.99 8.47
N PHE A 146 2.53 2.88 9.46
CA PHE A 146 3.84 3.38 9.90
C PHE A 146 4.16 2.89 11.32
N ASP A 147 5.40 2.44 11.54
CA ASP A 147 5.88 1.83 12.78
C ASP A 147 6.20 2.83 13.91
N GLU A 148 6.74 2.34 15.03
CA GLU A 148 7.22 3.14 16.16
C GLU A 148 8.33 4.15 15.80
N ASN A 149 9.05 3.89 14.71
CA ASN A 149 10.12 4.73 14.17
C ASN A 149 9.62 5.63 13.03
N LEU A 150 8.33 5.65 12.74
CA LEU A 150 7.69 6.33 11.60
C LEU A 150 8.28 5.92 10.24
N ILE A 151 8.50 4.62 10.05
CA ILE A 151 8.85 3.94 8.80
C ILE A 151 7.61 3.19 8.30
N SER A 152 7.28 3.27 7.01
CA SER A 152 6.21 2.49 6.39
C SER A 152 6.53 0.98 6.41
N VAL A 153 5.52 0.12 6.53
CA VAL A 153 5.72 -1.34 6.68
C VAL A 153 6.45 -1.97 5.48
N ASP A 154 6.33 -1.38 4.28
CA ASP A 154 7.11 -1.77 3.10
C ASP A 154 8.59 -1.34 3.10
N ASN A 155 9.04 -0.68 4.18
CA ASN A 155 10.37 -0.11 4.36
C ASN A 155 10.81 0.86 3.24
N GLN A 156 9.85 1.49 2.54
CA GLN A 156 10.16 2.45 1.45
C GLN A 156 10.28 3.90 1.94
N LEU A 157 9.51 4.32 2.95
CA LEU A 157 9.49 5.71 3.41
C LEU A 157 9.59 5.84 4.93
N LYS A 158 10.50 6.69 5.41
CA LYS A 158 10.59 7.16 6.79
C LYS A 158 10.30 8.65 6.85
N ILE A 159 9.32 9.06 7.64
CA ILE A 159 8.98 10.48 7.83
C ILE A 159 9.71 11.07 9.03
N LYS A 160 10.04 12.36 8.93
CA LYS A 160 10.55 13.19 10.02
C LYS A 160 9.53 14.29 10.30
N VAL A 161 8.73 14.09 11.34
CA VAL A 161 7.71 15.06 11.75
C VAL A 161 8.37 16.11 12.66
N THR A 162 8.13 17.38 12.34
CA THR A 162 8.61 18.55 13.07
C THR A 162 7.46 19.53 13.28
N ASN A 163 7.62 20.52 14.15
CA ASN A 163 6.52 21.41 14.60
C ASN A 163 5.86 22.25 13.49
N ASP A 164 6.45 22.29 12.29
CA ASP A 164 5.97 22.97 11.08
C ASP A 164 5.23 22.04 10.10
N VAL A 165 5.15 20.73 10.38
CA VAL A 165 4.37 19.76 9.59
C VAL A 165 2.89 19.86 9.96
N GLU A 166 2.01 19.95 8.97
CA GLU A 166 0.57 19.91 9.21
C GLU A 166 0.14 18.46 9.52
N VAL A 167 -0.42 18.22 10.70
CA VAL A 167 -0.90 16.89 11.13
C VAL A 167 -2.39 16.97 11.46
N VAL A 168 -3.21 16.16 10.78
CA VAL A 168 -4.68 16.23 10.85
C VAL A 168 -5.36 14.85 10.89
N THR A 169 -6.60 14.81 11.37
CA THR A 169 -7.52 13.68 11.19
C THR A 169 -8.05 13.62 9.74
N ARG A 170 -8.80 12.56 9.38
CA ARG A 170 -9.55 12.50 8.11
C ARG A 170 -10.43 13.73 7.88
N ASP A 171 -11.10 14.19 8.94
CA ASP A 171 -12.06 15.29 8.89
C ASP A 171 -11.37 16.67 8.74
N GLY A 172 -10.04 16.70 8.73
CA GLY A 172 -9.23 17.92 8.61
C GLY A 172 -9.00 18.66 9.92
N GLU A 173 -9.45 18.12 11.06
CA GLU A 173 -9.16 18.68 12.37
C GLU A 173 -7.71 18.44 12.78
N LYS A 174 -7.11 19.39 13.53
CA LYS A 174 -5.72 19.28 13.98
C LYS A 174 -5.53 18.09 14.91
N TYR A 175 -4.58 17.21 14.60
CA TYR A 175 -4.26 16.04 15.40
C TYR A 175 -3.01 16.28 16.27
N GLU A 176 -3.10 16.03 17.58
CA GLU A 176 -2.01 16.20 18.54
C GLU A 176 -1.54 14.88 19.21
N GLY A 177 -2.09 13.73 18.78
CA GLY A 177 -1.74 12.41 19.31
C GLY A 177 -0.47 11.78 18.70
N GLU A 178 -0.10 10.60 19.18
CA GLU A 178 1.04 9.85 18.63
C GLU A 178 0.74 9.28 17.23
N LEU A 179 1.70 9.44 16.31
CA LEU A 179 1.65 8.94 14.93
C LEU A 179 2.23 7.52 14.75
N LYS A 180 2.70 6.89 15.83
CA LYS A 180 3.32 5.56 15.82
C LYS A 180 2.29 4.45 15.70
N ASN A 181 2.62 3.40 14.97
CA ASN A 181 1.78 2.21 14.77
C ASN A 181 0.38 2.57 14.23
N LYS A 182 0.34 3.53 13.29
CA LYS A 182 -0.88 4.10 12.70
C LYS A 182 -0.91 3.95 11.19
N ASN A 183 -2.11 3.84 10.63
CA ASN A 183 -2.29 4.05 9.20
C ASN A 183 -2.20 5.56 8.92
N LEU A 184 -1.23 5.98 8.12
CA LEU A 184 -0.99 7.37 7.77
C LEU A 184 -1.02 7.56 6.26
N LEU A 185 -1.55 8.71 5.85
CA LEU A 185 -1.37 9.26 4.52
C LEU A 185 -0.40 10.43 4.61
N VAL A 186 0.67 10.35 3.82
CA VAL A 186 1.82 11.26 3.87
C VAL A 186 1.95 11.96 2.52
N ILE A 187 1.86 13.29 2.52
CA ILE A 187 2.06 14.15 1.34
C ILE A 187 3.46 14.79 1.44
N TYR A 188 4.30 14.64 0.42
CA TYR A 188 5.68 15.15 0.42
C TYR A 188 6.18 15.51 -0.98
N ASP A 189 7.11 16.45 -1.08
CA ASP A 189 7.71 16.92 -2.34
C ASP A 189 9.06 16.25 -2.65
N ILE A 190 9.94 16.14 -1.65
CA ILE A 190 11.31 15.61 -1.79
C ILE A 190 11.63 14.54 -0.75
N ALA A 191 12.52 13.60 -1.11
CA ALA A 191 13.02 12.57 -0.22
C ALA A 191 14.48 12.18 -0.54
N THR A 192 15.19 11.59 0.41
CA THR A 192 16.54 11.04 0.19
C THR A 192 16.51 9.77 -0.66
N LYS A 193 17.60 9.49 -1.40
CA LYS A 193 17.77 8.28 -2.22
C LYS A 193 18.27 7.06 -1.41
N SER A 194 17.84 6.95 -0.16
CA SER A 194 18.13 5.81 0.74
C SER A 194 16.99 4.80 0.73
N ILE A 195 17.20 3.63 1.34
CA ILE A 195 16.12 2.68 1.66
C ILE A 195 16.15 2.47 3.19
N PRO A 196 15.11 2.87 3.93
CA PRO A 196 13.96 3.68 3.48
C PRO A 196 14.40 5.08 3.02
N ALA A 197 13.65 5.67 2.10
CA ALA A 197 13.77 7.07 1.72
C ALA A 197 13.34 7.95 2.90
N GLN A 198 13.98 9.10 3.11
CA GLN A 198 13.68 9.98 4.25
C GLN A 198 13.16 11.32 3.77
N THR A 199 12.03 11.77 4.34
CA THR A 199 11.41 13.07 4.02
C THR A 199 10.98 13.83 5.28
N LYS A 200 10.87 15.16 5.18
CA LYS A 200 10.02 15.96 6.07
C LYS A 200 8.73 16.23 5.29
N PRO A 201 7.59 15.60 5.63
CA PRO A 201 6.38 15.73 4.84
C PRO A 201 5.79 17.15 4.93
N ILE A 202 4.96 17.49 3.95
CA ILE A 202 4.14 18.71 3.93
C ILE A 202 2.93 18.53 4.85
N LYS A 203 2.27 17.37 4.72
CA LYS A 203 1.08 17.00 5.50
C LYS A 203 1.10 15.53 5.88
N VAL A 204 0.63 15.22 7.09
CA VAL A 204 0.33 13.87 7.56
C VAL A 204 -1.14 13.81 7.96
N VAL A 205 -1.88 12.84 7.43
CA VAL A 205 -3.29 12.61 7.72
C VAL A 205 -3.44 11.25 8.40
N VAL A 206 -4.06 11.22 9.56
CA VAL A 206 -4.28 9.99 10.32
C VAL A 206 -5.48 9.23 9.73
N LEU A 207 -5.20 8.04 9.20
CA LEU A 207 -6.18 7.11 8.62
C LEU A 207 -6.60 5.99 9.57
N ASP A 208 -6.17 6.00 10.83
CA ASP A 208 -6.92 5.28 11.86
C ASP A 208 -8.26 5.98 12.08
N LYS A 209 -9.34 5.23 12.30
CA LYS A 209 -10.52 5.84 12.93
C LYS A 209 -10.15 6.12 14.37
N GLU A 210 -10.54 7.27 14.90
CA GLU A 210 -10.51 7.47 16.35
C GLU A 210 -11.50 6.50 16.98
N SER A 211 -10.98 5.36 17.45
CA SER A 211 -11.53 4.74 18.63
C SER A 211 -11.50 5.80 19.70
N LYS A 212 -12.67 6.39 20.00
CA LYS A 212 -12.86 7.09 21.27
C LYS A 212 -12.28 6.17 22.34
N MET A 213 -11.42 6.71 23.21
CA MET A 213 -11.04 5.98 24.39
C MET A 213 -12.31 5.87 25.24
N ASP A 214 -13.03 4.78 25.03
CA ASP A 214 -14.11 4.33 25.88
C ASP A 214 -13.48 4.07 27.25
N ASN A 215 -13.46 5.13 28.07
CA ASN A 215 -13.11 5.11 29.47
C ASN A 215 -14.22 4.34 30.21
N ASN A 216 -14.25 3.03 29.95
CA ASN A 216 -15.28 2.11 30.38
C ASN A 216 -15.10 1.86 31.88
N ASN A 217 -15.69 2.76 32.67
CA ASN A 217 -16.05 2.56 34.07
C ASN A 217 -17.17 1.50 34.23
N ASP A 218 -17.16 0.48 33.36
CA ASP A 218 -18.03 -0.69 33.36
C ASP A 218 -17.90 -1.52 34.63
N ALA A 219 -16.79 -1.37 35.36
CA ALA A 219 -16.61 -1.90 36.71
C ALA A 219 -17.61 -1.28 37.70
N GLU A 220 -17.86 0.03 37.63
CA GLU A 220 -18.78 0.73 38.55
C GLU A 220 -20.25 0.54 38.13
N ASN A 221 -20.55 0.65 36.82
CA ASN A 221 -21.91 0.54 36.29
C ASN A 221 -22.54 -0.86 36.50
N LYS A 222 -21.71 -1.92 36.55
CA LYS A 222 -22.16 -3.27 36.92
C LYS A 222 -22.52 -3.40 38.41
N ASN A 223 -21.87 -2.63 39.29
CA ASN A 223 -22.06 -2.76 40.73
C ASN A 223 -23.39 -2.15 41.19
N MET A 224 -23.73 -0.94 40.70
CA MET A 224 -25.00 -0.28 41.03
C MET A 224 -26.23 -1.12 40.65
N LYS A 225 -26.23 -1.72 39.45
CA LYS A 225 -27.35 -2.55 38.97
C LYS A 225 -27.59 -3.78 39.83
N ASN A 226 -26.52 -4.41 40.34
CA ASN A 226 -26.65 -5.52 41.28
C ASN A 226 -27.24 -5.06 42.62
N GLU A 227 -26.82 -3.91 43.15
CA GLU A 227 -27.35 -3.39 44.43
C GLU A 227 -28.84 -3.02 44.33
N GLU A 228 -29.29 -2.43 43.22
CA GLU A 228 -30.72 -2.16 42.98
C GLU A 228 -31.56 -3.43 42.86
N VAL A 229 -31.08 -4.44 42.13
CA VAL A 229 -31.77 -5.75 42.02
C VAL A 229 -31.85 -6.46 43.38
N VAL A 230 -30.79 -6.42 44.19
CA VAL A 230 -30.81 -6.97 45.56
C VAL A 230 -31.79 -6.21 46.46
N LYS A 231 -31.83 -4.87 46.40
CA LYS A 231 -32.83 -4.06 47.12
C LYS A 231 -34.27 -4.36 46.69
N LEU A 232 -34.50 -4.62 45.40
CA LEU A 232 -35.81 -4.99 44.88
C LEU A 232 -36.25 -6.38 45.37
N LEU A 233 -35.34 -7.36 45.36
CA LEU A 233 -35.58 -8.72 45.87
C LEU A 233 -35.87 -8.72 47.37
N LEU A 234 -35.11 -7.98 48.19
CA LEU A 234 -35.41 -7.84 49.62
C LEU A 234 -36.80 -7.27 49.86
N ARG A 235 -37.20 -6.22 49.12
CA ARG A 235 -38.55 -5.62 49.22
C ARG A 235 -39.66 -6.62 48.90
N MET A 236 -39.50 -7.44 47.85
CA MET A 236 -40.48 -8.47 47.51
C MET A 236 -40.56 -9.57 48.59
N ILE A 237 -39.42 -10.04 49.12
CA ILE A 237 -39.41 -11.04 50.20
C ILE A 237 -40.07 -10.48 51.48
N THR A 238 -39.78 -9.23 51.87
CA THR A 238 -40.41 -8.59 53.04
C THR A 238 -41.93 -8.41 52.86
N ALA A 239 -42.43 -8.25 51.63
CA ALA A 239 -43.86 -8.14 51.34
C ALA A 239 -44.61 -9.49 51.31
N ILE A 240 -43.91 -10.62 51.30
CA ILE A 240 -44.49 -11.98 51.32
C ILE A 240 -44.59 -12.55 52.75
N ILE A 241 -43.84 -11.98 53.70
CA ILE A 241 -43.70 -12.47 55.09
C ILE A 241 -44.62 -11.67 56.05
N LYS A 242 -45.56 -10.87 55.53
CA LYS A 242 -46.36 -9.91 56.32
C LYS A 242 -47.83 -9.87 55.93
#